data_AF-A0A919IUW1-F1
#
_entry.id   AF-A0A919IUW1-F1
#
_cell.length_a   1.000
_cell.length_b   1.000
_cell.length_c   1.000
_cell.angle_alpha   90.00
_cell.angle_beta   90.00
_cell.angle_gamma   90.00
#
_symmetry.space_group_name_H-M   'P 1'
#
loop_
_entity.id
_entity.type
_entity.pdbx_description
1 polymer ?
#
loop_
_entity_poly.entity_id
_entity_poly.type
_entity_poly.pdbx_seq_one_letter_code
_entity_poly.pdbx_strand_id
1 'polypeptide(L)'
;MVRRFVLAALLAAGILLVPTAAAAATADKASVLADWTQPTTSSWNAWNGARLNRAPWQSYNFDWSTDYCSASPDNPLGFNFTLPCWHHDFGYRNFKDIGTFPANKARVDDTFYTDLRRVCATYSTLVRPACYSLAWTYYEAVHVFGSLAWVTQADIKRAEAQIR
;
A
#
# COMPACT_ATOMS: atom_id res chain seq x y z
N MET A 1 10.17 -81.68 35.34
CA MET A 1 11.38 -80.91 34.96
C MET A 1 10.95 -79.57 34.42
N VAL A 2 11.65 -78.52 34.87
CA VAL A 2 11.33 -77.07 34.83
C VAL A 2 11.25 -76.49 33.40
N ARG A 3 10.49 -75.38 33.24
CA ARG A 3 10.76 -74.14 32.45
C ARG A 3 9.59 -73.76 31.52
N ARG A 4 9.16 -72.51 31.34
CA ARG A 4 9.57 -71.16 31.77
C ARG A 4 8.40 -70.22 31.43
N PHE A 5 7.96 -69.36 32.34
CA PHE A 5 7.12 -68.21 31.97
C PHE A 5 8.02 -67.15 31.32
N VAL A 6 7.74 -66.76 30.08
CA VAL A 6 8.41 -65.64 29.41
C VAL A 6 7.50 -64.42 29.55
N LEU A 7 7.87 -63.50 30.43
CA LEU A 7 7.31 -62.15 30.49
C LEU A 7 7.89 -61.34 29.34
N ALA A 8 7.06 -61.00 28.35
CA ALA A 8 7.43 -60.05 27.30
C ALA A 8 7.29 -58.63 27.86
N ALA A 9 8.42 -57.98 28.14
CA ALA A 9 8.45 -56.56 28.47
C ALA A 9 8.36 -55.74 27.17
N LEU A 10 7.21 -55.12 26.92
CA LEU A 10 7.03 -54.15 25.84
C LEU A 10 7.62 -52.80 26.27
N LEU A 11 8.81 -52.48 25.77
CA LEU A 11 9.39 -51.14 25.84
C LEU A 11 8.69 -50.25 24.79
N ALA A 12 7.70 -49.47 25.21
CA ALA A 12 7.13 -48.41 24.39
C ALA A 12 8.09 -47.21 24.37
N ALA A 13 8.89 -47.08 23.31
CA ALA A 13 9.68 -45.88 23.05
C ALA A 13 8.74 -44.76 22.56
N GLY A 14 8.33 -43.87 23.47
CA GLY A 14 7.58 -42.66 23.13
C GLY A 14 8.49 -41.67 22.41
N ILE A 15 8.30 -41.51 21.09
CA ILE A 15 8.92 -40.43 20.32
C ILE A 15 8.19 -39.14 20.68
N LEU A 16 8.82 -38.29 21.49
CA LEU A 16 8.36 -36.94 21.76
C LEU A 16 8.60 -36.09 20.50
N LEU A 17 7.53 -35.86 19.72
CA LEU A 17 7.51 -34.82 18.69
C LEU A 17 7.48 -33.47 19.40
N VAL A 18 8.64 -32.82 19.54
CA VAL A 18 8.71 -31.42 19.98
C VAL A 18 8.25 -30.56 18.80
N PRO A 19 7.16 -29.78 18.92
CA PRO A 19 6.79 -28.84 17.87
C PRO A 19 7.83 -27.71 17.90
N THR A 20 8.67 -27.64 16.87
CA THR A 20 9.50 -26.45 16.64
C THR A 20 8.55 -25.33 16.23
N ALA A 21 8.21 -24.44 17.15
CA ALA A 21 7.57 -23.18 16.81
C ALA A 21 8.54 -22.42 15.90
N ALA A 22 8.24 -22.36 14.59
CA ALA A 22 8.96 -21.51 13.68
C ALA A 22 8.79 -20.06 14.19
N ALA A 23 9.89 -19.45 14.66
CA ALA A 23 9.88 -18.04 15.00
C ALA A 23 9.51 -17.28 13.72
N ALA A 24 8.33 -16.66 13.70
CA ALA A 24 7.93 -15.79 12.61
C ALA A 24 8.99 -14.69 12.49
N ALA A 25 9.77 -14.72 11.41
CA ALA A 25 10.73 -13.67 11.13
C ALA A 25 9.96 -12.34 11.10
N THR A 26 10.42 -11.36 11.87
CA THR A 26 9.88 -10.00 11.76
C THR A 26 10.08 -9.53 10.33
N ALA A 27 9.00 -9.13 9.66
CA ALA A 27 9.02 -8.55 8.32
C ALA A 27 10.09 -7.45 8.23
N ASP A 28 10.88 -7.42 7.15
CA ASP A 28 11.84 -6.33 6.92
C ASP A 28 11.13 -5.08 6.35
N LYS A 29 11.84 -3.94 6.29
CA LYS A 29 11.28 -2.68 5.74
C LYS A 29 10.71 -2.86 4.33
N ALA A 30 11.38 -3.63 3.47
CA ALA A 30 10.96 -3.79 2.08
C ALA A 30 9.66 -4.60 1.96
N SER A 31 9.49 -5.64 2.76
CA SER A 31 8.27 -6.44 2.82
C SER A 31 7.07 -5.62 3.32
N VAL A 32 7.24 -4.83 4.39
CA VAL A 32 6.18 -3.94 4.87
C VAL A 32 5.82 -2.87 3.83
N LEU A 33 6.81 -2.29 3.13
CA LEU A 33 6.54 -1.38 2.00
C LEU A 33 5.76 -2.07 0.89
N ALA A 34 6.14 -3.29 0.52
CA ALA A 34 5.45 -4.05 -0.50
C ALA A 34 4.00 -4.33 -0.11
N ASP A 35 3.75 -4.75 1.14
CA ASP A 35 2.41 -5.05 1.66
C ASP A 35 1.51 -3.80 1.73
N TRP A 36 2.11 -2.63 2.00
CA TRP A 36 1.39 -1.37 2.09
C TRP A 36 1.22 -0.65 0.77
N THR A 37 1.88 -1.08 -0.31
CA THR A 37 1.80 -0.45 -1.64
C THR A 37 1.21 -1.41 -2.69
N GLN A 38 0.13 -2.10 -2.34
CA GLN A 38 -0.68 -2.88 -3.28
C GLN A 38 -1.95 -2.09 -3.67
N PRO A 39 -2.46 -2.24 -4.90
CA PRO A 39 -3.70 -1.60 -5.36
C PRO A 39 -4.95 -2.31 -4.80
N THR A 40 -5.02 -2.44 -3.48
CA THR A 40 -6.06 -3.18 -2.76
C THR A 40 -6.57 -2.39 -1.55
N THR A 41 -7.77 -2.73 -1.09
CA THR A 41 -8.34 -2.12 0.12
C THR A 41 -7.65 -2.55 1.40
N SER A 42 -7.14 -3.79 1.47
CA SER A 42 -6.35 -4.25 2.62
C SER A 42 -5.07 -3.45 2.77
N SER A 43 -4.33 -3.22 1.68
CA SER A 43 -3.12 -2.41 1.65
C SER A 43 -3.35 -0.99 2.14
N TRP A 44 -4.38 -0.33 1.59
CA TRP A 44 -4.78 1.02 2.03
C TRP A 44 -5.10 1.08 3.52
N ASN A 45 -5.90 0.13 4.01
CA ASN A 45 -6.28 0.10 5.42
C ASN A 45 -5.07 -0.12 6.33
N ALA A 46 -4.15 -1.01 5.94
CA ALA A 46 -2.93 -1.29 6.68
C ALA A 46 -2.02 -0.06 6.72
N TRP A 47 -1.72 0.54 5.57
CA TRP A 47 -0.92 1.77 5.48
C TRP A 47 -1.55 2.92 6.27
N ASN A 48 -2.85 3.19 6.08
CA ASN A 48 -3.51 4.30 6.73
C ASN A 48 -3.63 4.09 8.26
N GLY A 49 -3.84 2.84 8.70
CA GLY A 49 -3.78 2.48 10.12
C GLY A 49 -2.40 2.75 10.72
N ALA A 50 -1.33 2.34 10.03
CA ALA A 50 0.04 2.62 10.44
C ALA A 50 0.38 4.12 10.45
N ARG A 51 -0.10 4.87 9.45
CA ARG A 51 0.07 6.33 9.36
C ARG A 51 -0.56 7.05 10.57
N LEU A 52 -1.72 6.57 11.04
CA LEU A 52 -2.43 7.11 12.21
C LEU A 52 -1.82 6.66 13.53
N ASN A 53 -1.20 5.48 13.59
CA ASN A 53 -0.52 4.95 14.75
C ASN A 53 0.90 4.49 14.40
N ARG A 54 1.84 5.44 14.35
CA ARG A 54 3.21 5.20 13.86
C ARG A 54 4.13 4.56 14.88
N ALA A 55 3.81 4.62 16.18
CA ALA A 55 4.69 4.17 17.25
C ALA A 55 5.16 2.71 17.09
N PRO A 56 4.29 1.75 16.72
CA PRO A 56 4.70 0.36 16.47
C PRO A 56 5.68 0.19 15.28
N TRP A 57 5.79 1.18 14.41
CA TRP A 57 6.54 1.12 13.16
C TRP A 57 7.82 1.97 13.18
N GLN A 58 8.18 2.55 14.31
CA GLN A 58 9.34 3.45 14.42
C GLN A 58 10.67 2.75 14.07
N SER A 59 10.82 1.46 14.38
CA SER A 59 12.03 0.69 14.09
C SER A 59 12.34 0.56 12.59
N TYR A 60 11.33 0.72 11.72
CA TYR A 60 11.50 0.68 10.28
C TYR A 60 12.02 1.99 9.69
N ASN A 61 12.02 3.07 10.48
CA ASN A 61 12.46 4.40 10.05
C ASN A 61 11.85 4.82 8.69
N PHE A 62 10.53 4.67 8.56
CA PHE A 62 9.83 5.11 7.35
C PHE A 62 9.83 6.63 7.23
N ASP A 63 10.03 7.11 6.01
CA ASP A 63 9.76 8.50 5.67
C ASP A 63 8.25 8.70 5.54
N TRP A 64 7.67 9.43 6.50
CA TRP A 64 6.25 9.80 6.51
C TRP A 64 5.97 11.21 5.98
N SER A 65 7.00 11.92 5.50
CA SER A 65 6.85 13.26 4.95
C SER A 65 6.06 13.23 3.64
N THR A 66 5.39 14.34 3.35
CA THR A 66 4.57 14.52 2.15
C THR A 66 4.47 16.00 1.84
N ASP A 67 4.46 16.30 0.55
CA ASP A 67 4.12 17.59 -0.02
C ASP A 67 2.71 17.54 -0.65
N TYR A 68 1.97 16.48 -0.35
CA TYR A 68 0.62 16.20 -0.83
C TYR A 68 0.55 16.29 -2.36
N CYS A 69 -0.51 16.86 -2.90
CA CYS A 69 -0.67 17.04 -4.34
C CYS A 69 -0.07 18.38 -4.81
N SER A 70 0.90 18.97 -4.10
CA SER A 70 1.39 20.34 -4.38
C SER A 70 2.02 20.55 -5.74
N ALA A 71 2.49 19.48 -6.39
CA ALA A 71 2.95 19.54 -7.76
C ALA A 71 1.80 19.62 -8.80
N SER A 72 0.55 19.34 -8.41
CA SER A 72 -0.62 19.55 -9.28
C SER A 72 -1.19 20.97 -9.14
N PRO A 73 -1.84 21.54 -10.17
CA PRO A 73 -2.52 22.82 -10.06
C PRO A 73 -3.63 22.82 -8.99
N ASP A 74 -3.98 24.00 -8.48
CA ASP A 74 -5.08 24.18 -7.52
C ASP A 74 -6.35 23.46 -7.96
N ASN A 75 -6.96 22.69 -7.06
CA ASN A 75 -8.12 21.80 -7.27
C ASN A 75 -9.44 22.57 -7.41
N PRO A 76 -9.89 22.98 -8.62
CA PRO A 76 -11.08 23.81 -8.75
C PRO A 76 -12.37 22.98 -8.62
N LEU A 77 -12.25 21.65 -8.70
CA LEU A 77 -13.35 20.70 -8.57
C LEU A 77 -13.62 20.26 -7.13
N GLY A 78 -12.74 20.60 -6.19
CA GLY A 78 -12.91 20.30 -4.76
C GLY A 78 -12.78 18.81 -4.38
N PHE A 79 -12.21 17.96 -5.26
CA PHE A 79 -11.98 16.54 -4.93
C PHE A 79 -10.79 16.37 -3.97
N ASN A 80 -11.00 15.77 -2.81
CA ASN A 80 -9.95 15.68 -1.79
C ASN A 80 -9.00 14.50 -2.04
N PHE A 81 -7.96 14.72 -2.84
CA PHE A 81 -6.91 13.75 -3.14
C PHE A 81 -5.69 13.79 -2.21
N THR A 82 -5.75 14.57 -1.12
CA THR A 82 -4.64 14.74 -0.17
C THR A 82 -4.13 13.40 0.38
N LEU A 83 -5.03 12.49 0.78
CA LEU A 83 -4.62 11.22 1.37
C LEU A 83 -4.05 10.23 0.33
N PRO A 84 -4.65 10.07 -0.88
CA PRO A 84 -3.99 9.37 -1.99
C PRO A 84 -2.58 9.91 -2.31
N CYS A 85 -2.39 11.23 -2.38
CA CYS A 85 -1.08 11.82 -2.66
C CYS A 85 -0.06 11.52 -1.54
N TRP A 86 -0.49 11.54 -0.26
CA TRP A 86 0.38 11.13 0.83
C TRP A 86 0.78 9.65 0.71
N HIS A 87 -0.14 8.76 0.33
CA HIS A 87 0.20 7.35 0.14
C HIS A 87 1.20 7.14 -1.00
N HIS A 88 1.04 7.87 -2.09
CA HIS A 88 1.96 7.88 -3.22
C HIS A 88 3.36 8.37 -2.81
N ASP A 89 3.44 9.51 -2.13
CA ASP A 89 4.69 10.07 -1.60
C ASP A 89 5.41 9.10 -0.68
N PHE A 90 4.66 8.45 0.22
CA PHE A 90 5.20 7.44 1.11
C PHE A 90 5.88 6.31 0.33
N GLY A 91 5.20 5.75 -0.68
CA GLY A 91 5.79 4.73 -1.54
C GLY A 91 7.03 5.23 -2.28
N TYR A 92 6.94 6.40 -2.91
CA TYR A 92 8.04 7.00 -3.67
C TYR A 92 9.29 7.23 -2.82
N ARG A 93 9.13 7.90 -1.67
CA ARG A 93 10.25 8.26 -0.79
C ARG A 93 10.90 7.03 -0.21
N ASN A 94 10.13 6.08 0.30
CA ASN A 94 10.68 4.91 0.96
C ASN A 94 11.29 3.89 -0.01
N PHE A 95 10.73 3.67 -1.20
CA PHE A 95 11.39 2.82 -2.20
C PHE A 95 12.65 3.45 -2.78
N LYS A 96 12.72 4.79 -2.85
CA LYS A 96 13.96 5.51 -3.21
C LYS A 96 15.02 5.36 -2.12
N ASP A 97 14.63 5.52 -0.85
CA ASP A 97 15.50 5.36 0.32
C ASP A 97 16.19 3.99 0.35
N ILE A 98 15.45 2.91 0.05
CA ILE A 98 16.01 1.55 -0.02
C ILE A 98 16.56 1.15 -1.39
N GLY A 99 16.65 2.08 -2.36
CA GLY A 99 17.28 1.84 -3.65
C GLY A 99 16.52 0.93 -4.63
N THR A 100 15.24 0.65 -4.40
CA THR A 100 14.44 -0.27 -5.24
C THR A 100 13.29 0.41 -5.99
N PHE A 101 13.28 1.74 -6.05
CA PHE A 101 12.22 2.52 -6.69
C PHE A 101 11.90 2.14 -8.15
N PRO A 102 12.87 1.95 -9.07
CA PRO A 102 12.56 1.64 -10.46
C PRO A 102 11.70 0.38 -10.64
N ALA A 103 11.95 -0.66 -9.84
CA ALA A 103 11.20 -1.92 -9.88
C ALA A 103 9.79 -1.81 -9.26
N ASN A 104 9.55 -0.80 -8.44
CA ASN A 104 8.31 -0.65 -7.66
C ASN A 104 7.44 0.52 -8.13
N LYS A 105 7.98 1.46 -8.91
CA LYS A 105 7.30 2.68 -9.37
C LYS A 105 5.92 2.40 -9.95
N ALA A 106 5.82 1.49 -10.93
CA ALA A 106 4.56 1.18 -11.60
C ALA A 106 3.47 0.73 -10.60
N ARG A 107 3.82 -0.14 -9.65
CA ARG A 107 2.88 -0.61 -8.63
C ARG A 107 2.45 0.50 -7.66
N VAL A 108 3.36 1.42 -7.32
CA VAL A 108 3.02 2.58 -6.47
C VAL A 108 2.09 3.54 -7.22
N ASP A 109 2.31 3.76 -8.52
CA ASP A 109 1.41 4.56 -9.36
C ASP A 109 0.02 3.91 -9.50
N ASP A 110 -0.05 2.59 -9.68
CA ASP A 110 -1.31 1.84 -9.74
C ASP A 110 -2.06 1.87 -8.41
N THR A 111 -1.33 1.81 -7.29
CA THR A 111 -1.88 1.98 -5.94
C THR A 111 -2.48 3.37 -5.78
N PHE A 112 -1.75 4.41 -6.20
CA PHE A 112 -2.22 5.79 -6.19
C PHE A 112 -3.51 5.97 -7.00
N TYR A 113 -3.58 5.43 -8.22
CA TYR A 113 -4.81 5.48 -9.02
C TYR A 113 -5.98 4.78 -8.33
N THR A 114 -5.73 3.61 -7.73
CA THR A 114 -6.75 2.88 -6.97
C THR A 114 -7.28 3.70 -5.80
N ASP A 115 -6.41 4.42 -5.10
CA ASP A 115 -6.78 5.25 -3.96
C ASP A 115 -7.55 6.51 -4.38
N LEU A 116 -7.14 7.16 -5.47
CA LEU A 116 -7.88 8.26 -6.08
C LEU A 116 -9.30 7.80 -6.45
N ARG A 117 -9.43 6.62 -7.06
CA ARG A 117 -10.74 6.04 -7.39
C ARG A 117 -11.57 5.70 -6.16
N ARG A 118 -10.93 5.26 -5.05
CA ARG A 118 -11.62 5.03 -3.76
C ARG A 118 -12.21 6.34 -3.23
N VAL A 119 -11.48 7.44 -3.31
CA VAL A 119 -12.00 8.78 -2.99
C VAL A 119 -13.17 9.13 -3.91
N CYS A 120 -13.03 8.96 -5.23
CA CYS A 120 -14.11 9.28 -6.16
C CYS A 120 -15.41 8.50 -5.94
N ALA A 121 -15.32 7.26 -5.45
CA ALA A 121 -16.49 6.45 -5.13
C ALA A 121 -17.35 7.03 -4.00
N THR A 122 -16.81 7.91 -3.14
CA THR A 122 -17.56 8.55 -2.04
C THR A 122 -18.37 9.75 -2.49
N TYR A 123 -18.06 10.32 -3.66
CA TYR A 123 -18.80 11.46 -4.21
C TYR A 123 -20.11 11.03 -4.86
N SER A 124 -21.06 11.97 -4.97
CA SER A 124 -22.35 11.74 -5.63
C SER A 124 -22.17 11.32 -7.09
N THR A 125 -23.13 10.57 -7.62
CA THR A 125 -23.10 10.08 -9.02
C THR A 125 -23.02 11.22 -10.04
N LEU A 126 -23.46 12.42 -9.70
CA LEU A 126 -23.41 13.61 -10.56
C LEU A 126 -21.98 14.07 -10.85
N VAL A 127 -21.12 14.14 -9.83
CA VAL A 127 -19.74 14.66 -9.97
C VAL A 127 -18.69 13.54 -10.07
N ARG A 128 -19.09 12.30 -9.81
CA ARG A 128 -18.21 11.13 -9.83
C ARG A 128 -17.48 10.92 -11.18
N PRO A 129 -18.09 11.10 -12.36
CA PRO A 129 -17.37 11.00 -13.63
C PRO A 129 -16.18 11.96 -13.70
N ALA A 130 -16.41 13.24 -13.38
CA ALA A 130 -15.36 14.24 -13.34
C ALA A 130 -14.24 13.89 -12.34
N CYS A 131 -14.58 13.34 -11.18
CA CYS A 131 -13.59 12.85 -10.23
C CYS A 131 -12.72 11.75 -10.84
N TYR A 132 -13.33 10.74 -11.49
CA TYR A 132 -12.57 9.68 -12.14
C TYR A 132 -11.71 10.19 -13.30
N SER A 133 -12.18 11.18 -14.05
CA SER A 133 -11.38 11.83 -15.09
C SER A 133 -10.16 12.55 -14.50
N LEU A 134 -10.33 13.28 -13.40
CA LEU A 134 -9.20 13.95 -12.74
C LEU A 134 -8.23 12.92 -12.14
N ALA A 135 -8.75 11.85 -11.54
CA ALA A 135 -7.93 10.75 -11.02
C ALA A 135 -7.08 10.11 -12.12
N TRP A 136 -7.64 9.92 -13.32
CA TRP A 136 -6.90 9.41 -14.47
C TRP A 136 -5.78 10.35 -14.89
N THR A 137 -6.05 11.65 -14.99
CA THR A 137 -5.03 12.66 -15.29
C THR A 137 -3.86 12.62 -14.30
N TYR A 138 -4.15 12.49 -13.00
CA TYR A 138 -3.13 12.43 -11.96
C TYR A 138 -2.27 11.18 -12.09
N TYR A 139 -2.90 10.03 -12.36
CA TYR A 139 -2.21 8.77 -12.62
C TYR A 139 -1.27 8.87 -13.83
N GLU A 140 -1.77 9.33 -14.97
CA GLU A 140 -0.96 9.46 -16.19
C GLU A 140 0.26 10.38 -15.98
N ALA A 141 0.07 11.50 -15.26
CA ALA A 141 1.17 12.42 -14.96
C ALA A 141 2.31 11.74 -14.18
N VAL A 142 1.99 10.99 -13.12
CA VAL A 142 3.03 10.28 -12.35
C VAL A 142 3.54 9.04 -13.07
N HIS A 143 2.70 8.33 -13.82
CA HIS A 143 3.08 7.11 -14.52
C HIS A 143 4.08 7.40 -15.63
N VAL A 144 3.78 8.40 -16.49
CA VAL A 144 4.61 8.78 -17.63
C VAL A 144 5.79 9.65 -17.22
N PHE A 145 5.56 10.68 -16.39
CA PHE A 145 6.58 11.70 -16.12
C PHE A 145 7.19 11.61 -14.71
N GLY A 146 6.68 10.71 -13.86
CA GLY A 146 7.15 10.58 -12.48
C GLY A 146 6.75 11.72 -11.56
N SER A 147 5.90 12.65 -12.01
CA SER A 147 5.54 13.86 -11.25
C SER A 147 4.18 14.43 -11.65
N LEU A 148 3.45 14.95 -10.66
CA LEU A 148 2.21 15.69 -10.89
C LEU A 148 2.43 17.10 -11.47
N ALA A 149 3.68 17.58 -11.57
CA ALA A 149 4.03 18.88 -12.19
C ALA A 149 3.57 19.01 -13.65
N TRP A 150 3.23 17.90 -14.29
CA TRP A 150 2.75 17.83 -15.66
C TRP A 150 1.23 17.87 -15.78
N VAL A 151 0.49 17.90 -14.66
CA VAL A 151 -0.94 18.18 -14.67
C VAL A 151 -1.15 19.67 -14.98
N THR A 152 -1.96 19.98 -15.98
CA THR A 152 -2.21 21.34 -16.45
C THR A 152 -3.64 21.79 -16.20
N GLN A 153 -3.88 23.11 -16.26
CA GLN A 153 -5.24 23.67 -16.20
C GLN A 153 -6.14 23.18 -17.34
N ALA A 154 -5.57 22.82 -18.50
CA ALA A 154 -6.34 22.24 -19.59
C ALA A 154 -6.85 20.84 -19.22
N ASP A 155 -6.06 20.04 -18.51
CA ASP A 155 -6.45 18.70 -18.09
C ASP A 155 -7.56 18.74 -17.04
N ILE A 156 -7.47 19.71 -16.13
CA ILE A 156 -8.52 19.96 -15.15
C ILE A 156 -9.83 20.33 -15.85
N LYS A 157 -9.81 21.30 -16.77
CA LYS A 157 -10.99 21.69 -17.57
C LYS A 157 -11.66 20.53 -18.29
N ARG A 158 -10.88 19.55 -18.78
CA ARG A 158 -11.43 18.33 -19.40
C ARG A 158 -12.20 17.48 -18.38
N ALA A 159 -11.71 17.37 -17.15
CA ALA A 159 -12.46 16.72 -16.07
C ALA A 159 -13.73 17.51 -15.71
N GLU A 160 -13.67 18.84 -15.61
CA GLU A 160 -14.85 19.67 -15.29
C GLU A 160 -15.96 19.53 -16.34
N ALA A 161 -15.61 19.32 -17.61
CA ALA A 161 -16.57 19.16 -18.69
C ALA A 161 -17.49 17.95 -18.50
N GLN A 162 -17.12 16.98 -17.66
CA GLN A 162 -17.92 15.79 -17.37
C GLN A 162 -18.98 15.99 -16.27
N ILE A 163 -19.07 17.21 -15.71
CA ILE A 163 -20.12 17.58 -14.73
C ILE A 163 -21.38 18.09 -15.45
N ARG A 164 -21.29 18.40 -16.74
CA ARG A 164 -22.36 18.99 -17.55
C ARG A 164 -23.29 17.96 -18.18
#